data_AF-A0A743TZN9-F1
#
_entry.id   AF-A0A743TZN9-F1
#
_cell.length_a   1.000
_cell.length_b   1.000
_cell.length_c   1.000
_cell.angle_alpha   90.00
_cell.angle_beta   90.00
_cell.angle_gamma   90.00
#
_symmetry.space_group_name_H-M   'P 1'
#
loop_
_entity.id
_entity.type
_entity.pdbx_description
1 polymer ?
#
loop_
_entity_poly.entity_id
_entity_poly.type
_entity_poly.pdbx_seq_one_letter_code
_entity_poly.pdbx_strand_id
1 'polypeptide(L)'
;MSGINFEALGRCVHLKQQIELVILRRDQAFDELSVSYQKTEEHSISDRVKFADMDRMRGAFDELDNANTELTSLVDEYNKWASKASKREIKFIGC
;
A
#
# COMPACT_ATOMS: atom_id res chain seq x y z
N MET A 1 -29.17 20.77 16.95
CA MET A 1 -29.11 19.73 15.90
C MET A 1 -27.69 19.75 15.32
N SER A 2 -26.84 18.78 15.65
CA SER A 2 -25.58 18.60 14.91
C SER A 2 -25.95 18.02 13.55
N GLY A 3 -26.10 18.89 12.55
CA GLY A 3 -26.43 18.50 11.19
C GLY A 3 -25.40 17.49 10.69
N ILE A 4 -25.89 16.38 10.17
CA ILE A 4 -25.06 15.37 9.51
C ILE A 4 -24.25 16.07 8.42
N ASN A 5 -22.92 16.00 8.48
CA ASN A 5 -22.05 16.54 7.45
C ASN A 5 -21.98 15.53 6.28
N PHE A 6 -22.94 15.64 5.36
CA PHE A 6 -23.06 14.75 4.19
C PHE A 6 -21.85 14.84 3.26
N GLU A 7 -21.20 16.00 3.15
CA GLU A 7 -19.96 16.14 2.38
C GLU A 7 -18.83 15.32 3.01
N ALA A 8 -18.63 15.45 4.33
CA ALA A 8 -17.61 14.70 5.05
C ALA A 8 -17.85 13.18 4.96
N LEU A 9 -19.12 12.74 4.96
CA LEU A 9 -19.48 11.34 4.72
C LEU A 9 -19.11 10.89 3.30
N GLY A 10 -19.44 11.69 2.28
CA GLY A 10 -19.08 11.39 0.89
C GLY A 10 -17.57 11.30 0.68
N ARG A 11 -16.81 12.25 1.24
CA ARG A 11 -15.34 12.25 1.23
C ARG A 11 -14.78 11.00 1.88
N CYS A 12 -15.30 10.61 3.04
CA CYS A 12 -14.88 9.39 3.73
C CYS A 12 -15.10 8.12 2.88
N VAL A 13 -16.22 8.01 2.16
CA VAL A 13 -16.50 6.85 1.29
C VAL A 13 -15.52 6.82 0.12
N HIS A 14 -15.33 7.96 -0.54
CA HIS A 14 -14.42 8.05 -1.67
C HIS A 14 -12.96 7.75 -1.29
N LEU A 15 -12.49 8.32 -0.17
CA LEU A 15 -11.12 8.09 0.32
C LEU A 15 -10.90 6.62 0.71
N LYS A 16 -11.90 5.94 1.26
CA LYS A 16 -11.79 4.49 1.52
C LYS A 16 -11.58 3.67 0.25
N GLN A 17 -12.31 3.98 -0.81
CA GLN A 17 -12.13 3.30 -2.10
C GLN A 17 -10.72 3.52 -2.65
N GLN A 18 -10.18 4.74 -2.54
CA GLN A 18 -8.80 5.01 -2.95
C GLN A 18 -7.78 4.27 -2.09
N ILE A 19 -7.96 4.25 -0.77
CA ILE A 19 -7.12 3.49 0.17
C ILE A 19 -7.10 2.00 -0.22
N GLU A 20 -8.25 1.39 -0.51
CA GLU A 20 -8.35 -0.01 -0.94
C GLU A 20 -7.56 -0.28 -2.23
N LEU A 21 -7.61 0.63 -3.20
CA LEU A 21 -6.85 0.51 -4.45
C LEU A 21 -5.34 0.64 -4.23
N VAL A 22 -4.91 1.56 -3.37
CA VAL A 22 -3.49 1.75 -3.05
C VAL A 22 -2.94 0.56 -2.26
N ILE A 23 -3.72 -0.04 -1.36
CA ILE A 23 -3.35 -1.29 -0.68
C ILE A 23 -3.11 -2.40 -1.72
N LEU A 24 -4.03 -2.58 -2.67
CA LEU A 24 -3.87 -3.58 -3.72
C LEU A 24 -2.60 -3.34 -4.55
N ARG A 25 -2.33 -2.08 -4.92
CA ARG A 25 -1.13 -1.69 -5.69
C ARG A 25 0.16 -1.98 -4.91
N ARG A 26 0.18 -1.65 -3.62
CA ARG A 26 1.31 -1.93 -2.73
C ARG A 26 1.58 -3.43 -2.64
N ASP A 27 0.54 -4.24 -2.45
CA ASP A 27 0.69 -5.68 -2.30
C ASP A 27 1.20 -6.31 -3.62
N GLN A 28 0.72 -5.82 -4.78
CA GLN A 28 1.26 -6.22 -6.09
C GLN A 28 2.74 -5.87 -6.27
N ALA A 29 3.17 -4.68 -5.82
CA ALA A 29 4.58 -4.29 -5.87
C ALA A 29 5.46 -5.21 -4.99
N PHE A 30 4.94 -5.65 -3.85
CA PHE A 30 5.62 -6.60 -2.99
C PHE A 30 5.72 -8.01 -3.60
N ASP A 31 4.66 -8.48 -4.26
CA ASP A 31 4.67 -9.74 -4.98
C ASP A 31 5.71 -9.73 -6.10
N GLU A 32 5.85 -8.59 -6.80
CA GLU A 32 6.83 -8.41 -7.87
C GLU A 32 8.28 -8.47 -7.34
N LEU A 33 8.56 -7.93 -6.15
CA LEU A 33 9.85 -8.11 -5.48
C LEU A 33 10.15 -9.59 -5.22
N SER A 34 9.14 -10.34 -4.76
CA SER A 34 9.26 -11.77 -4.44
C SER A 34 9.46 -12.63 -5.68
N VAL A 35 8.89 -12.24 -6.82
CA VAL A 35 9.10 -12.91 -8.12
C VAL A 35 10.47 -12.56 -8.72
N SER A 36 10.93 -11.32 -8.54
CA SER A 36 12.20 -10.83 -9.09
C SER A 36 13.41 -11.57 -8.55
N TYR A 37 13.32 -12.12 -7.32
CA TYR A 37 14.29 -13.08 -6.82
C TYR A 37 13.72 -13.90 -5.68
N GLN A 38 13.88 -15.21 -5.82
CA GLN A 38 13.60 -16.16 -4.76
C GLN A 38 14.92 -16.73 -4.26
N LYS A 39 15.16 -16.55 -2.94
CA LYS A 39 16.28 -17.17 -2.25
C LYS A 39 16.35 -18.65 -2.61
N THR A 40 17.55 -19.14 -2.93
CA THR A 40 17.75 -20.57 -3.11
C THR A 40 17.97 -21.20 -1.74
N GLU A 41 17.29 -22.30 -1.46
CA GLU A 41 17.52 -23.04 -0.21
C GLU A 41 18.79 -23.89 -0.30
N GLU A 42 19.15 -24.33 -1.51
CA GLU A 42 20.36 -25.09 -1.80
C GLU A 42 21.44 -24.18 -2.42
N HIS A 43 22.63 -24.18 -1.81
CA HIS A 43 23.78 -23.39 -2.26
C HIS A 43 24.75 -24.25 -3.10
N SER A 44 24.20 -25.21 -3.85
CA SER A 44 24.95 -26.04 -4.79
C SER A 44 24.84 -25.44 -6.20
N ILE A 45 25.91 -25.57 -6.99
CA ILE A 45 25.92 -25.13 -8.38
C ILE A 45 25.60 -26.35 -9.24
N SER A 46 24.52 -26.26 -10.02
CA SER A 46 24.22 -27.16 -11.14
C SER A 46 24.67 -26.51 -12.45
N ASP A 47 24.23 -27.02 -13.61
CA ASP A 47 24.48 -26.41 -14.92
C ASP A 47 23.84 -25.01 -15.09
N ARG A 48 23.05 -24.54 -14.11
CA ARG A 48 22.38 -23.23 -14.12
C ARG A 48 22.56 -22.50 -12.78
N VAL A 49 22.70 -21.18 -12.85
CA VAL A 49 22.77 -20.27 -11.70
C VAL A 49 21.63 -19.26 -11.79
N LYS A 50 20.97 -18.97 -10.68
CA LYS A 50 19.93 -17.93 -10.62
C LYS A 50 20.57 -16.54 -10.71
N PHE A 51 20.02 -15.69 -11.56
CA PHE A 51 20.38 -14.28 -11.67
C PHE A 51 19.29 -13.44 -11.01
N ALA A 52 19.70 -12.49 -10.17
CA ALA A 52 18.77 -11.53 -9.56
C ALA A 52 18.60 -10.34 -10.52
N ASP A 53 17.36 -10.10 -10.95
CA ASP A 53 17.05 -8.93 -11.77
C ASP A 53 16.95 -7.69 -10.86
N MET A 54 18.09 -7.05 -10.63
CA MET A 54 18.22 -5.92 -9.72
C MET A 54 17.45 -4.68 -10.20
N ASP A 55 17.27 -4.50 -11.50
CA ASP A 55 16.55 -3.34 -12.04
C ASP A 55 15.05 -3.51 -11.84
N ARG A 56 14.54 -4.71 -12.08
CA ARG A 56 13.15 -5.06 -11.76
C ARG A 56 12.86 -4.93 -10.26
N MET A 57 13.79 -5.37 -9.41
CA MET A 57 13.66 -5.17 -7.96
C MET A 57 13.59 -3.70 -7.57
N ARG A 58 14.48 -2.85 -8.11
CA ARG A 58 14.47 -1.42 -7.79
C ARG A 58 13.14 -0.79 -8.19
N GLY A 59 12.65 -1.08 -9.39
CA GLY A 59 11.34 -0.57 -9.83
C GLY A 59 10.19 -1.02 -8.93
N ALA A 60 10.17 -2.30 -8.54
CA ALA A 60 9.15 -2.81 -7.63
C ALA A 60 9.26 -2.21 -6.21
N PHE A 61 10.47 -1.96 -5.73
CA PHE A 61 10.70 -1.28 -4.45
C PHE A 61 10.24 0.18 -4.47
N ASP A 62 10.58 0.91 -5.53
CA ASP A 62 10.15 2.31 -5.70
C ASP A 62 8.62 2.41 -5.75
N GLU A 63 7.95 1.47 -6.44
CA GLU A 63 6.48 1.41 -6.47
C GLU A 63 5.87 1.10 -5.10
N LEU A 64 6.49 0.19 -4.35
CA LEU A 64 6.09 -0.13 -2.98
C LEU A 64 6.19 1.10 -2.05
N ASP A 65 7.29 1.84 -2.14
CA ASP A 65 7.53 3.05 -1.34
C ASP A 65 6.57 4.19 -1.71
N ASN A 66 6.33 4.38 -3.01
CA ASN A 66 5.35 5.33 -3.52
C ASN A 66 3.94 5.00 -3.02
N ALA A 67 3.53 3.73 -3.08
CA ALA A 67 2.22 3.30 -2.59
C ALA A 67 2.08 3.49 -1.08
N ASN A 68 3.14 3.25 -0.29
CA ASN A 68 3.11 3.53 1.16
C ASN A 68 3.00 5.03 1.47
N THR A 69 3.71 5.87 0.73
CA THR A 69 3.61 7.33 0.86
C THR A 69 2.21 7.83 0.54
N GLU A 70 1.63 7.34 -0.56
CA GLU A 70 0.26 7.67 -0.97
C GLU A 70 -0.78 7.19 0.06
N LEU A 71 -0.62 5.96 0.58
CA LEU A 71 -1.49 5.41 1.60
C LEU A 71 -1.49 6.27 2.88
N THR A 72 -0.32 6.76 3.29
CA THR A 72 -0.17 7.65 4.44
C THR A 72 -0.94 8.95 4.22
N SER A 73 -0.76 9.57 3.05
CA SER A 73 -1.46 10.80 2.67
C SER A 73 -3.00 10.63 2.66
N LEU A 74 -3.50 9.54 2.06
CA LEU A 74 -4.93 9.27 1.98
C LEU A 74 -5.57 8.98 3.35
N VAL A 75 -4.86 8.27 4.22
CA VAL A 75 -5.33 8.01 5.59
C VAL A 75 -5.38 9.29 6.41
N ASP A 76 -4.36 10.15 6.29
CA ASP A 76 -4.36 11.45 6.95
C ASP A 76 -5.50 12.34 6.47
N GLU A 77 -5.78 12.36 5.16
CA GLU A 77 -6.93 13.06 4.61
C GLU A 77 -8.24 12.46 5.13
N TYR A 78 -8.38 11.13 5.14
CA TYR A 78 -9.56 10.45 5.67
C TYR A 78 -9.82 10.85 7.12
N ASN A 79 -8.79 10.85 7.98
CA ASN A 79 -8.93 11.15 9.40
C ASN A 79 -9.36 12.61 9.64
N LYS A 80 -8.91 13.56 8.81
CA LYS A 80 -9.39 14.96 8.84
C LYS A 80 -10.89 15.07 8.58
N TRP A 81 -11.45 14.21 7.71
CA TRP A 81 -12.89 14.17 7.44
C TRP A 81 -13.68 13.31 8.42
N ALA A 82 -13.08 12.24 8.94
CA ALA A 82 -13.72 11.31 9.86
C ALA A 82 -14.16 12.01 11.16
N SER A 83 -13.32 12.91 11.69
CA SER A 83 -13.64 13.75 12.85
C SER A 83 -14.89 14.62 12.65
N LYS A 84 -15.13 15.10 11.41
CA LYS A 84 -16.28 15.93 11.04
C LYS A 84 -17.55 15.12 10.70
N ALA A 85 -17.38 13.84 10.40
CA ALA A 85 -18.45 12.91 10.01
C ALA A 85 -18.87 11.95 11.14
N SER A 86 -18.35 12.12 12.35
CA SER A 86 -18.50 11.17 13.47
C SER A 86 -18.13 9.72 13.09
N LYS A 87 -17.13 9.57 12.21
CA LYS A 87 -16.56 8.27 11.81
C LYS A 87 -15.33 7.97 12.65
N ARG A 88 -15.00 6.68 12.76
CA ARG A 88 -13.77 6.24 13.41
C ARG A 88 -12.57 6.51 12.50
N GLU A 89 -11.50 7.02 13.10
CA GLU A 89 -10.22 7.21 12.44
C GLU A 89 -9.57 5.86 12.09
N ILE A 90 -8.83 5.84 11.00
CA ILE A 90 -7.98 4.72 10.58
C ILE A 90 -6.63 4.87 11.28
N LYS A 91 -6.11 3.76 11.80
CA LYS A 91 -4.78 3.69 12.45
C LYS A 91 -3.93 2.68 11.71
N PHE A 92 -2.66 3.03 11.49
CA PHE A 92 -1.67 2.09 11.01
C PHE A 92 -1.33 1.08 12.09
N ILE A 93 -1.23 -0.19 11.71
CA ILE A 93 -0.66 -1.27 12.53
C ILE A 93 0.63 -1.71 11.87
N GLY A 94 1.68 -1.92 12.67
CA GLY A 94 2.91 -2.54 12.19
C GLY A 94 2.70 -4.02 11.90
N CYS A 95 3.39 -4.52 10.88
CA CYS A 95 3.51 -5.94 10.58
C CYS A 95 4.73 -6.53 11.31
#